data_AF-A0A9C8E213-F1
#
_entry.id   AF-A0A9C8E213-F1
#
_cell.length_a   1.000
_cell.length_b   1.000
_cell.length_c   1.000
_cell.angle_alpha   90.00
_cell.angle_beta   90.00
_cell.angle_gamma   90.00
#
_symmetry.space_group_name_H-M   'P 1'
#
loop_
_entity.id
_entity.type
_entity.pdbx_description
1 polymer ?
#
loop_
_entity_poly.entity_id
_entity_poly.type
_entity_poly.pdbx_seq_one_letter_code
_entity_poly.pdbx_strand_id
1 'polypeptide(L)'
;MFTFNNAKSRRNKYHAVKTMIDGLTFDSKKEATRYRELKLLEKQGLITDLKLQPAYLLQEGFRYAGKMVRSVQYFADFEYKQNGKIIVEDTKGMETDVFKLKR
;
A
#
# COMPACT_ATOMS: atom_id res chain seq x y z
N MET A 1 15.46 8.07 46.55
CA MET A 1 15.59 6.90 45.65
C MET A 1 14.44 6.92 44.68
N PHE A 2 14.68 7.13 43.38
CA PHE A 2 13.64 7.02 42.35
C PHE A 2 14.15 6.11 41.23
N THR A 3 13.53 4.96 41.09
CA THR A 3 13.84 3.91 40.11
C THR A 3 13.13 4.22 38.79
N PHE A 4 13.89 4.35 37.70
CA PHE A 4 13.33 4.40 36.35
C PHE A 4 13.12 2.98 35.81
N ASN A 5 11.86 2.62 35.60
CA ASN A 5 11.43 1.39 34.96
C ASN A 5 11.58 1.54 33.43
N ASN A 6 12.63 0.98 32.83
CA ASN A 6 12.87 1.09 31.39
C ASN A 6 12.19 -0.07 30.64
N ALA A 7 11.03 0.22 30.06
CA ALA A 7 10.27 -0.70 29.24
C ALA A 7 11.05 -1.08 27.97
N LYS A 8 11.36 -2.38 27.86
CA LYS A 8 12.01 -3.04 26.72
C LYS A 8 11.32 -2.68 25.40
N SER A 9 11.94 -1.83 24.57
CA SER A 9 11.42 -1.54 23.24
C SER A 9 11.44 -2.81 22.38
N ARG A 10 10.26 -3.21 21.87
CA ARG A 10 10.13 -4.29 20.87
C ARG A 10 10.72 -3.78 19.56
N ARG A 11 12.00 -4.08 19.28
CA ARG A 11 12.59 -3.85 17.96
C ARG A 11 11.79 -4.61 16.91
N ASN A 12 11.26 -3.90 15.91
CA ASN A 12 10.76 -4.50 14.69
C ASN A 12 11.90 -5.29 14.03
N LYS A 13 11.62 -6.56 13.70
CA LYS A 13 12.59 -7.55 13.17
C LYS A 13 13.36 -7.10 11.91
N TYR A 14 12.93 -6.01 11.27
CA TYR A 14 13.48 -5.50 10.00
C TYR A 14 14.05 -4.08 10.03
N HIS A 15 14.18 -3.41 11.20
CA HIS A 15 14.69 -2.02 11.27
C HIS A 15 14.00 -1.03 10.29
N ALA A 16 12.73 -1.29 9.93
CA ALA A 16 11.97 -0.42 9.05
C ALA A 16 11.65 0.89 9.79
N VAL A 17 12.29 1.97 9.35
CA VAL A 17 11.99 3.33 9.83
C VAL A 17 10.76 3.81 9.08
N LYS A 18 9.62 3.87 9.77
CA LYS A 18 8.41 4.53 9.26
C LYS A 18 8.80 5.94 8.84
N THR A 19 8.76 6.20 7.54
CA THR A 19 9.14 7.50 7.00
C THR A 19 7.86 8.26 6.72
N MET A 20 7.70 9.43 7.34
CA MET A 20 6.59 10.33 7.03
C MET A 20 7.04 11.27 5.90
N ILE A 21 6.37 11.24 4.76
CA ILE A 21 6.57 12.18 3.66
C ILE A 21 5.20 12.77 3.34
N ASP A 22 5.07 14.10 3.35
CA ASP A 22 3.81 14.82 3.10
C ASP A 22 2.64 14.38 4.01
N GLY A 23 2.94 13.94 5.24
CA GLY A 23 1.94 13.42 6.18
C GLY A 23 1.52 11.97 5.95
N LEU A 24 2.07 11.30 4.93
CA LEU A 24 1.82 9.90 4.61
C LEU A 24 2.86 9.01 5.29
N THR A 25 2.42 7.93 5.92
CA THR A 25 3.30 6.95 6.56
C THR A 25 3.54 5.79 5.60
N PHE A 26 4.81 5.53 5.30
CA PHE A 26 5.20 4.38 4.49
C PHE A 26 5.70 3.24 5.37
N ASP A 27 5.35 1.99 5.00
CA ASP A 27 5.75 0.78 5.72
C ASP A 27 7.21 0.43 5.43
N SER A 28 7.74 0.88 4.29
CA SER A 28 9.14 0.67 3.90
C SER A 28 9.82 1.89 3.30
N LYS A 29 11.17 1.90 3.36
CA LYS A 29 11.98 2.90 2.65
C LYS A 29 11.80 2.82 1.13
N LYS A 30 11.49 1.64 0.59
CA LYS A 30 11.28 1.43 -0.85
C LYS A 30 10.02 2.14 -1.33
N GLU A 31 8.92 1.95 -0.62
CA GLU A 31 7.66 2.68 -0.86
C GLU A 31 7.87 4.19 -0.79
N ALA A 32 8.56 4.67 0.24
CA ALA A 32 8.85 6.08 0.43
C ALA A 32 9.67 6.66 -0.75
N THR A 33 10.67 5.94 -1.25
CA THR A 33 11.44 6.33 -2.43
C THR A 33 10.58 6.32 -3.69
N ARG A 34 9.77 5.27 -3.89
CA ARG A 34 8.89 5.16 -5.06
C ARG A 34 7.85 6.27 -5.11
N TYR A 35 7.26 6.60 -3.96
CA TYR A 35 6.36 7.74 -3.83
C TYR A 35 7.02 9.06 -4.27
N ARG A 36 8.28 9.31 -3.87
CA ARG A 36 9.01 10.52 -4.31
C ARG A 36 9.22 10.56 -5.82
N GLU A 37 9.53 9.43 -6.45
CA GLU A 37 9.65 9.33 -7.90
C GLU A 37 8.31 9.64 -8.58
N LEU A 38 7.22 9.02 -8.13
CA LEU A 38 5.88 9.27 -8.66
C LEU A 38 5.47 10.74 -8.47
N LYS A 39 5.78 11.36 -7.34
CA LYS A 39 5.55 12.79 -7.11
C LYS A 39 6.33 13.68 -8.08
N LEU A 40 7.57 13.31 -8.43
CA LEU A 40 8.33 14.03 -9.43
C LEU A 40 7.71 13.90 -10.83
N LEU A 41 7.27 12.69 -11.20
CA LEU A 41 6.57 12.44 -12.46
C LEU A 41 5.25 13.21 -12.54
N GLU A 42 4.51 13.30 -11.43
CA GLU A 42 3.27 14.09 -11.34
C GLU A 42 3.55 15.57 -11.53
N LYS A 43 4.60 16.09 -10.87
CA LYS A 43 5.03 17.49 -11.03
C LYS A 43 5.49 17.81 -12.46
N GLN A 44 6.05 16.85 -13.17
CA GLN A 44 6.43 16.96 -14.58
C GLN A 44 5.24 16.82 -15.54
N GLY A 45 4.05 16.48 -15.04
CA GLY A 45 2.84 16.26 -15.85
C GLY A 45 2.85 14.94 -16.63
N LEU A 46 3.76 14.02 -16.32
CA LEU A 46 3.86 12.70 -16.97
C LEU A 46 2.82 11.72 -16.42
N ILE A 47 2.44 11.90 -15.16
CA ILE A 47 1.34 11.19 -14.52
C ILE A 47 0.41 12.20 -13.83
N THR A 48 -0.81 11.77 -13.53
CA THR A 48 -1.83 12.57 -12.83
C THR A 48 -2.64 11.68 -11.89
N ASP A 49 -3.42 12.26 -10.98
CA ASP A 49 -4.34 11.52 -10.09
C ASP A 49 -3.61 10.46 -9.24
N LEU A 50 -2.44 10.81 -8.70
CA LEU A 50 -1.68 9.91 -7.83
C LEU A 50 -2.43 9.67 -6.51
N LYS A 51 -2.81 8.42 -6.28
CA LYS A 51 -3.47 7.93 -5.06
C LYS A 51 -2.60 6.91 -4.35
N LEU A 52 -2.64 6.94 -3.03
CA LEU A 52 -2.01 5.95 -2.18
C LEU A 52 -3.06 5.02 -1.60
N GLN A 53 -2.70 3.75 -1.48
CA GLN A 53 -3.54 2.72 -0.84
C GLN A 53 -4.98 2.64 -1.38
N PRO A 54 -5.21 2.72 -2.71
CA PRO A 54 -6.55 2.61 -3.26
C PRO A 54 -7.12 1.20 -3.01
N ALA A 55 -8.40 1.15 -2.64
CA ALA A 55 -9.14 -0.08 -2.43
C ALA A 55 -9.94 -0.46 -3.67
N TYR A 56 -9.80 -1.70 -4.13
CA TYR A 56 -10.57 -2.30 -5.22
C TYR A 56 -11.45 -3.41 -4.67
N LEU A 57 -12.74 -3.32 -4.91
CA LEU A 57 -13.68 -4.38 -4.58
C LEU A 57 -13.55 -5.50 -5.62
N LEU A 58 -12.97 -6.63 -5.22
CA LEU A 58 -12.84 -7.80 -6.09
C LEU A 58 -14.12 -8.64 -6.08
N GLN A 59 -14.77 -8.71 -4.93
CA GLN A 59 -16.00 -9.47 -4.76
C GLN A 59 -16.89 -8.80 -3.73
N GLU A 60 -18.13 -8.53 -4.10
CA GLU A 60 -19.14 -8.06 -3.16
C GLU A 60 -19.45 -9.13 -2.12
N GLY A 61 -19.85 -8.70 -0.92
CA GLY A 61 -20.36 -9.63 0.08
C GLY A 61 -21.67 -10.24 -0.40
N PHE A 62 -21.79 -11.56 -0.34
CA PHE A 62 -22.97 -12.28 -0.83
C PHE A 62 -23.39 -13.38 0.14
N ARG A 63 -24.65 -13.80 0.05
CA ARG A 63 -25.14 -14.95 0.81
C ARG A 63 -24.94 -16.23 0.01
N TYR A 64 -24.34 -17.23 0.64
CA TYR A 64 -24.16 -18.55 0.07
C TYR A 64 -24.51 -19.62 1.11
N ALA A 65 -25.40 -20.55 0.75
CA ALA A 65 -25.84 -21.64 1.61
C ALA A 65 -26.24 -21.21 3.04
N GLY A 66 -27.02 -20.11 3.15
CA GLY A 66 -27.49 -19.58 4.44
C GLY A 66 -26.44 -18.82 5.26
N LYS A 67 -25.19 -18.71 4.77
CA LYS A 67 -24.10 -17.95 5.41
C LYS A 67 -23.78 -16.68 4.64
N MET A 68 -23.40 -15.62 5.36
CA MET A 68 -22.92 -14.38 4.77
C MET A 68 -21.41 -14.50 4.50
N VAL A 69 -21.02 -14.37 3.24
CA VAL A 69 -19.62 -14.24 2.82
C VAL A 69 -19.28 -12.75 2.78
N ARG A 70 -18.15 -12.38 3.40
CA ARG A 70 -17.68 -10.98 3.43
C ARG A 70 -17.14 -10.58 2.05
N SER A 71 -17.19 -9.28 1.75
CA SER A 71 -16.56 -8.74 0.56
C SER A 71 -15.05 -8.94 0.57
N VAL A 72 -14.48 -9.20 -0.59
CA VAL A 72 -13.03 -9.26 -0.79
C VAL A 72 -12.58 -7.95 -1.42
N GLN A 73 -11.67 -7.26 -0.75
CA GLN A 73 -11.08 -6.01 -1.21
C GLN A 73 -9.57 -6.20 -1.38
N TYR A 74 -9.04 -5.65 -2.48
CA TYR A 74 -7.61 -5.56 -2.74
C TYR A 74 -7.15 -4.11 -2.50
N PHE A 75 -6.08 -3.94 -1.73
CA PHE A 75 -5.47 -2.63 -1.48
C PHE A 75 -4.12 -2.62 -2.21
N ALA A 76 -3.98 -1.77 -3.22
CA ALA A 76 -2.70 -1.58 -3.90
C ALA A 76 -1.83 -0.56 -3.14
N ASP A 77 -0.54 -0.43 -3.46
CA ASP A 77 0.29 0.61 -2.82
C ASP A 77 0.06 1.98 -3.48
N PHE A 78 0.00 2.02 -4.81
CA PHE A 78 -0.16 3.25 -5.60
C PHE A 78 -1.12 3.05 -6.78
N GLU A 79 -1.90 4.10 -7.10
CA GLU A 79 -2.63 4.24 -8.36
C GLU A 79 -2.30 5.60 -8.97
N TYR A 80 -2.13 5.66 -10.29
CA TYR A 80 -1.98 6.93 -11.01
C TYR A 80 -2.46 6.78 -12.45
N LYS A 81 -2.74 7.91 -13.09
CA LYS A 81 -3.06 7.97 -14.52
C LYS A 81 -1.83 8.36 -15.33
N GLN A 82 -1.49 7.54 -16.31
CA GLN A 82 -0.41 7.80 -17.27
C GLN A 82 -0.95 7.59 -18.68
N ASN A 83 -0.77 8.57 -19.57
CA ASN A 83 -1.23 8.50 -20.97
C ASN A 83 -2.72 8.08 -21.11
N GLY A 84 -3.58 8.58 -20.21
CA GLY A 84 -5.02 8.26 -20.19
C GLY A 84 -5.39 6.88 -19.66
N LYS A 85 -4.42 6.07 -19.19
CA LYS A 85 -4.66 4.76 -18.58
C LYS A 85 -4.43 4.82 -17.07
N ILE A 86 -5.25 4.09 -16.31
CA ILE A 86 -5.04 3.88 -14.89
C ILE A 86 -3.98 2.79 -14.73
N ILE A 87 -2.92 3.12 -13.98
CA ILE A 87 -1.83 2.24 -13.61
C ILE A 87 -1.93 2.00 -12.10
N VAL A 88 -1.90 0.73 -11.71
CA VAL A 88 -1.92 0.30 -10.31
C VAL A 88 -0.60 -0.40 -10.05
N GLU A 89 0.13 0.05 -9.04
CA GLU A 89 1.48 -0.41 -8.73
C GLU A 89 1.57 -0.88 -7.26
N ASP A 90 2.12 -2.07 -7.06
CA ASP A 90 2.37 -2.68 -5.76
C ASP A 90 3.89 -2.83 -5.57
N THR A 91 4.42 -2.21 -4.53
CA THR A 91 5.86 -2.18 -4.23
C THR A 91 6.35 -3.38 -3.45
N LYS A 92 5.45 -4.29 -3.05
CA LYS A 92 5.85 -5.59 -2.54
C LYS A 92 6.23 -6.45 -3.73
N GLY A 93 7.53 -6.69 -3.88
CA GLY A 93 8.09 -7.71 -4.79
C GLY A 93 7.73 -9.15 -4.40
N MET A 94 6.53 -9.37 -3.86
CA MET A 94 5.96 -10.69 -3.63
C MET A 94 4.94 -10.90 -4.72
N GLU A 95 5.18 -11.89 -5.58
CA GLU A 95 4.12 -12.53 -6.36
C GLU A 95 3.05 -13.02 -5.37
N THR A 96 2.09 -12.16 -5.05
CA THR A 96 0.91 -12.58 -4.34
C THR A 96 0.07 -13.38 -5.34
N ASP A 97 -0.44 -14.53 -4.91
CA ASP A 97 -1.15 -15.52 -5.73
C ASP A 97 -2.34 -14.96 -6.55
N VAL A 98 -2.70 -13.69 -6.35
CA VAL A 98 -3.69 -12.94 -7.14
C VAL A 98 -3.28 -12.82 -8.63
N PHE A 99 -1.98 -12.87 -8.95
CA PHE A 99 -1.52 -12.81 -10.35
C PHE A 99 -1.73 -14.12 -11.15
N LYS A 100 -2.12 -15.22 -10.50
CA LYS A 100 -2.37 -16.50 -11.18
C LYS A 100 -3.77 -16.61 -11.81
N LEU A 101 -4.63 -15.59 -11.70
CA LEU A 101 -5.94 -15.58 -12.36
C LEU A 101 -5.90 -15.08 -13.82
N LYS A 102 -4.79 -15.29 -14.52
CA LYS A 102 -4.68 -15.17 -15.98
C LYS A 102 -4.01 -16.41 -16.56
N ARG A 103 -4.75 -17.51 -16.65
CA ARG A 103 -4.62 -18.49 -17.73
C ARG A 103 -5.91 -19.30 -17.87
#